data_AF-A0AAD5VWJ3-F1
#
_entry.id   AF-A0AAD5VWJ3-F1
#
_cell.length_a   1.000
_cell.length_b   1.000
_cell.length_c   1.000
_cell.angle_alpha   90.00
_cell.angle_beta   90.00
_cell.angle_gamma   90.00
#
_symmetry.space_group_name_H-M   'P 1'
#
loop_
_entity.id
_entity.type
_entity.pdbx_description
1 polymer ?
#
loop_
_entity_poly.entity_id
_entity_poly.type
_entity_poly.pdbx_seq_one_letter_code
_entity_poly.pdbx_strand_id
1 'polypeptide(L)'
;MHRSILSTLALFAGACTAHFHLNYPEPRGVFVGDKEPSFCGGYTEVTTNRSTFPLSGGFFRIQQAHPNWSAAVLISTEQDPNSFDAFNGTNGQQFARYWAKADFPGQFCIPLDLSNTNITGVRDGANVTIQIAVTGGDGNLYQCADLTLAENFTFTQALNDTCTNTTASTTSTAGSTSPTSGSGASRVTSLQLSGYVVLLSALGAAMML
;
A
#
# COMPACT_ATOMS: atom_id res chain seq x y z
N MET A 1 -34.66 -25.55 37.35
CA MET A 1 -34.47 -24.37 36.49
C MET A 1 -32.97 -24.23 36.23
N HIS A 2 -32.47 -24.68 35.08
CA HIS A 2 -31.06 -24.58 34.72
C HIS A 2 -30.93 -23.53 33.60
N ARG A 3 -30.26 -22.41 33.89
CA ARG A 3 -29.97 -21.34 32.93
C ARG A 3 -28.58 -21.58 32.36
N SER A 4 -28.49 -22.14 31.16
CA SER A 4 -27.23 -22.18 30.40
C SER A 4 -26.94 -20.80 29.83
N ILE A 5 -25.86 -20.16 30.27
CA ILE A 5 -25.36 -18.90 29.73
C ILE A 5 -24.42 -19.24 28.55
N LEU A 6 -24.84 -18.90 27.34
CA LEU A 6 -24.01 -18.97 26.14
C LEU A 6 -23.18 -17.69 26.06
N SER A 7 -21.86 -17.77 26.26
CA SER A 7 -20.94 -16.67 25.98
C SER A 7 -20.57 -16.66 24.50
N THR A 8 -21.11 -15.70 23.74
CA THR A 8 -20.68 -15.39 22.37
C THR A 8 -19.37 -14.59 22.39
N LEU A 9 -18.28 -15.25 21.99
CA LEU A 9 -16.98 -14.61 21.77
C LEU A 9 -16.99 -13.93 20.38
N ALA A 10 -17.20 -12.61 20.34
CA ALA A 10 -17.09 -11.84 19.11
C ALA A 10 -15.60 -11.62 18.77
N LEU A 11 -15.08 -12.33 17.76
CA LEU A 11 -13.79 -12.00 17.16
C LEU A 11 -13.95 -10.70 16.36
N PHE A 12 -13.34 -9.61 16.86
CA PHE A 12 -13.08 -8.43 16.06
C PHE A 12 -11.96 -8.76 15.07
N ALA A 13 -12.31 -9.01 13.81
CA ALA A 13 -11.35 -8.97 12.72
C ALA A 13 -11.03 -7.50 12.44
N GLY A 14 -9.82 -7.05 12.80
CA GLY A 14 -9.34 -5.72 12.40
C GLY A 14 -9.18 -5.66 10.89
N ALA A 15 -9.66 -4.58 10.26
CA ALA A 15 -9.36 -4.30 8.87
C ALA A 15 -7.88 -3.89 8.76
N CYS A 16 -7.06 -4.74 8.16
CA CYS A 16 -5.69 -4.40 7.82
C CYS A 16 -5.70 -3.70 6.46
N THR A 17 -5.57 -2.38 6.46
CA THR A 17 -5.53 -1.61 5.22
C THR A 17 -4.16 -1.65 4.56
N ALA A 18 -4.13 -1.88 3.25
CA ALA A 18 -2.93 -2.04 2.46
C ALA A 18 -2.30 -0.68 2.09
N HIS A 19 -1.81 0.06 3.10
CA HIS A 19 -1.13 1.34 2.90
C HIS A 19 0.00 1.27 1.88
N PHE A 20 0.18 2.36 1.13
CA PHE A 20 1.30 2.51 0.21
C PHE A 20 2.06 3.82 0.45
N HIS A 21 3.23 3.96 -0.15
CA HIS A 21 3.92 5.24 -0.24
C HIS A 21 4.14 5.57 -1.71
N LEU A 22 3.80 6.79 -2.13
CA LEU A 22 4.25 7.31 -3.40
C LEU A 22 5.70 7.81 -3.23
N ASN A 23 6.64 7.23 -3.96
CA ASN A 23 8.06 7.54 -3.85
C ASN A 23 8.56 8.40 -5.03
N TYR A 24 7.83 8.39 -6.15
CA TYR A 24 8.05 9.26 -7.29
C TYR A 24 6.78 9.29 -8.18
N PRO A 25 6.38 10.42 -8.77
CA PRO A 25 6.89 11.78 -8.54
C PRO A 25 6.72 12.23 -7.08
N GLU A 26 7.24 13.41 -6.74
CA GLU A 26 7.15 13.93 -5.37
C GLU A 26 5.69 14.00 -4.92
N PRO A 27 5.30 13.36 -3.80
CA PRO A 27 3.95 13.43 -3.30
C PRO A 27 3.58 14.84 -2.86
N ARG A 28 2.31 15.18 -2.95
CA ARG A 28 1.76 16.48 -2.52
C ARG A 28 2.05 16.79 -1.04
N GLY A 29 2.22 15.78 -0.21
CA GLY A 29 2.57 15.94 1.19
C GLY A 29 3.18 14.69 1.79
N VAL A 30 3.64 14.81 3.03
CA VAL A 30 4.22 13.69 3.78
C VAL A 30 3.20 12.58 3.98
N PHE A 31 3.64 11.33 3.94
CA PHE A 31 2.75 10.20 4.16
C PHE A 31 2.15 10.22 5.58
N VAL A 32 0.83 10.09 5.66
CA VAL A 32 0.07 9.89 6.90
C VAL A 32 -0.97 8.81 6.65
N GLY A 33 -0.69 7.58 7.07
CA GLY A 33 -1.51 6.40 6.76
C GLY A 33 -3.00 6.60 7.05
N ASP A 34 -3.35 7.12 8.23
CA ASP A 34 -4.76 7.35 8.62
C ASP A 34 -5.52 8.31 7.69
N LYS A 35 -4.81 9.18 6.96
CA LYS A 35 -5.40 10.13 6.01
C LYS A 35 -5.42 9.62 4.58
N GLU A 36 -4.74 8.52 4.29
CA GLU A 36 -4.64 7.95 2.95
C GLU A 36 -5.99 7.60 2.30
N PRO A 37 -7.06 7.21 3.04
CA PRO A 37 -8.40 7.08 2.46
C PRO A 37 -9.04 8.39 1.98
N SER A 38 -8.52 9.54 2.43
CA SER A 38 -9.03 10.86 2.05
C SER A 38 -8.45 11.32 0.71
N PHE A 39 -9.10 12.31 0.09
CA PHE A 39 -8.61 12.93 -1.13
C PHE A 39 -7.12 13.32 -1.02
N CYS A 40 -6.30 12.80 -1.93
CA CYS A 40 -4.85 13.03 -1.96
C CYS A 40 -4.14 12.81 -0.61
N GLY A 41 -4.57 11.84 0.19
CA GLY A 41 -3.97 11.58 1.50
C GLY A 41 -4.26 12.67 2.53
N GLY A 42 -5.35 13.42 2.34
CA GLY A 42 -5.73 14.55 3.18
C GLY A 42 -5.08 15.88 2.81
N TYR A 43 -4.36 15.94 1.68
CA TYR A 43 -3.77 17.18 1.14
C TYR A 43 -4.65 17.76 0.01
N THR A 44 -5.57 18.65 0.36
CA THR A 44 -6.55 19.19 -0.61
C THR A 44 -5.94 20.20 -1.58
N GLU A 45 -4.99 21.02 -1.12
CA GLU A 45 -4.40 22.08 -1.93
C GLU A 45 -3.23 21.57 -2.77
N VAL A 46 -3.16 21.99 -4.03
CA VAL A 46 -2.02 21.72 -4.91
C VAL A 46 -0.72 22.32 -4.36
N THR A 47 0.40 21.69 -4.68
CA THR A 47 1.69 22.29 -4.42
C THR A 47 2.10 23.30 -5.50
N THR A 48 3.01 24.20 -5.14
CA THR A 48 3.66 25.11 -6.10
C THR A 48 4.93 24.51 -6.71
N ASN A 49 5.54 23.52 -6.07
CA ASN A 49 6.75 22.81 -6.50
C ASN A 49 6.41 21.56 -7.34
N ARG A 50 5.75 21.76 -8.47
CA ARG A 50 5.34 20.67 -9.37
C ARG A 50 6.54 19.91 -9.94
N SER A 51 6.44 18.59 -10.03
CA SER A 51 7.45 17.76 -10.68
C SER A 51 7.33 17.87 -12.21
N THR A 52 8.42 18.15 -12.92
CA THR A 52 8.41 17.99 -14.38
C THR A 52 8.24 16.52 -14.73
N PHE A 53 7.31 16.21 -15.63
CA PHE A 53 6.98 14.83 -16.00
C PHE A 53 6.83 14.69 -17.52
N PRO A 54 7.36 13.62 -18.14
CA PRO A 54 7.31 13.48 -19.58
C PRO A 54 5.91 13.05 -20.05
N LEU A 55 5.52 13.46 -21.26
CA LEU A 55 4.29 12.95 -21.87
C LEU A 55 4.37 11.45 -22.19
N SER A 56 5.55 10.96 -22.60
CA SER A 56 5.80 9.56 -22.93
C SER A 56 7.03 9.02 -22.20
N GLY A 57 7.05 7.72 -21.90
CA GLY A 57 8.18 7.09 -21.22
C GLY A 57 8.29 7.46 -19.73
N GLY A 58 7.23 8.02 -19.14
CA GLY A 58 7.14 8.32 -17.72
C GLY A 58 6.97 7.06 -16.86
N PHE A 59 7.21 7.21 -15.55
CA PHE A 59 6.92 6.19 -14.56
C PHE A 59 6.56 6.82 -13.22
N PHE A 60 5.83 6.08 -12.39
CA PHE A 60 5.66 6.39 -10.97
C PHE A 60 6.16 5.22 -10.13
N ARG A 61 6.59 5.53 -8.91
CA ARG A 61 7.13 4.56 -7.97
C ARG A 61 6.28 4.52 -6.72
N ILE A 62 5.88 3.33 -6.33
CA ILE A 62 5.20 3.12 -5.05
C ILE A 62 5.91 2.05 -4.22
N GLN A 63 5.78 2.13 -2.90
CA GLN A 63 6.12 1.06 -1.97
C GLN A 63 4.84 0.51 -1.36
N GLN A 64 4.64 -0.79 -1.47
CA GLN A 64 3.49 -1.52 -0.94
C GLN A 64 3.90 -2.35 0.27
N ALA A 65 3.21 -2.17 1.39
CA ALA A 65 3.49 -2.93 2.61
C ALA A 65 2.85 -4.33 2.61
N HIS A 66 1.75 -4.49 1.89
CA HIS A 66 0.94 -5.71 1.88
C HIS A 66 0.82 -6.33 0.47
N PRO A 67 0.70 -7.67 0.36
CA PRO A 67 0.40 -8.33 -0.91
C PRO A 67 -1.06 -8.09 -1.33
N ASN A 68 -1.41 -8.57 -2.53
CA ASN A 68 -2.78 -8.59 -3.05
C ASN A 68 -3.42 -7.20 -3.14
N TRP A 69 -2.72 -6.30 -3.83
CA TRP A 69 -3.20 -4.94 -4.05
C TRP A 69 -3.45 -4.72 -5.55
N SER A 70 -4.34 -3.77 -5.85
CA SER A 70 -4.51 -3.23 -7.19
C SER A 70 -4.28 -1.73 -7.17
N ALA A 71 -3.75 -1.18 -8.27
CA ALA A 71 -3.62 0.28 -8.43
C ALA A 71 -4.06 0.77 -9.80
N ALA A 72 -4.61 1.99 -9.82
CA ALA A 72 -4.88 2.79 -10.99
C ALA A 72 -4.31 4.20 -10.82
N VAL A 73 -4.20 4.94 -11.92
CA VAL A 73 -3.81 6.35 -11.92
C VAL A 73 -4.92 7.15 -12.56
N LEU A 74 -5.50 8.06 -11.79
CA LEU A 74 -6.37 9.11 -12.30
C LEU A 74 -5.55 10.37 -12.56
N ILE A 75 -6.01 11.21 -13.47
CA ILE A 75 -5.39 12.50 -13.77
C ILE A 75 -6.46 13.59 -13.80
N SER A 76 -6.14 14.74 -13.22
CA SER A 76 -6.91 15.97 -13.37
C SER A 76 -6.09 16.96 -14.18
N THR A 77 -6.73 17.59 -15.16
CA THR A 77 -6.17 18.71 -15.93
C THR A 77 -6.67 20.07 -15.42
N GLU A 78 -7.35 20.09 -14.28
CA GLU A 78 -7.67 21.33 -13.58
C GLU A 78 -6.38 21.92 -12.99
N GLN A 79 -6.36 23.25 -12.86
CA GLN A 79 -5.18 23.94 -12.32
C GLN A 79 -5.01 23.65 -10.82
N ASP A 80 -6.11 23.64 -10.06
CA ASP A 80 -6.12 23.52 -8.60
C ASP A 80 -7.12 22.45 -8.09
N PRO A 81 -6.98 21.17 -8.48
CA PRO A 81 -7.90 20.11 -8.07
C PRO A 81 -7.82 19.85 -6.56
N ASN A 82 -8.96 20.04 -5.88
CA ASN A 82 -9.10 19.93 -4.43
C ASN A 82 -10.14 18.90 -3.96
N SER A 83 -10.71 18.11 -4.89
CA SER A 83 -11.69 17.07 -4.60
C SER A 83 -11.64 15.93 -5.62
N PHE A 84 -12.25 14.79 -5.30
CA PHE A 84 -12.31 13.65 -6.22
C PHE A 84 -13.04 13.96 -7.53
N ASP A 85 -13.99 14.89 -7.51
CA ASP A 85 -14.76 15.27 -8.70
C ASP A 85 -13.90 15.96 -9.75
N ALA A 86 -12.80 16.59 -9.34
CA ALA A 86 -11.83 17.21 -10.25
C ALA A 86 -11.09 16.20 -11.15
N PHE A 87 -11.24 14.90 -10.88
CA PHE A 87 -10.69 13.80 -11.68
C PHE A 87 -11.74 13.15 -12.59
N ASN A 88 -12.95 13.73 -12.66
CA ASN A 88 -13.99 13.31 -13.59
C ASN A 88 -13.96 14.16 -14.86
N GLY A 89 -14.05 13.51 -16.01
CA GLY A 89 -14.34 14.14 -17.29
C GLY A 89 -15.80 13.92 -17.69
N THR A 90 -16.13 14.28 -18.93
CA THR A 90 -17.50 14.14 -19.47
C THR A 90 -18.05 12.70 -19.38
N ASN A 91 -17.18 11.70 -19.46
CA ASN A 91 -17.54 10.28 -19.50
C ASN A 91 -17.18 9.53 -18.20
N GLY A 92 -17.04 10.24 -17.07
CA GLY A 92 -16.62 9.68 -15.79
C GLY A 92 -15.13 9.86 -15.51
N GLN A 93 -14.58 9.04 -14.62
CA GLN A 93 -13.20 9.17 -14.13
C GLN A 93 -12.16 9.16 -15.25
N GLN A 94 -11.21 10.09 -15.19
CA GLN A 94 -10.12 10.25 -16.14
C GLN A 94 -8.93 9.36 -15.76
N PHE A 95 -8.93 8.12 -16.24
CA PHE A 95 -7.84 7.18 -16.02
C PHE A 95 -6.66 7.44 -16.97
N ALA A 96 -5.54 7.89 -16.42
CA ALA A 96 -4.25 7.84 -17.11
C ALA A 96 -3.67 6.43 -17.16
N ARG A 97 -4.04 5.58 -16.18
CA ARG A 97 -3.71 4.15 -16.16
C ARG A 97 -4.81 3.37 -15.47
N TYR A 98 -5.30 2.33 -16.11
CA TYR A 98 -6.33 1.45 -15.53
C TYR A 98 -5.76 0.51 -14.45
N TRP A 99 -6.67 -0.07 -13.69
CA TRP A 99 -6.36 -0.98 -12.60
C TRP A 99 -5.51 -2.18 -13.04
N ALA A 100 -4.42 -2.40 -12.31
CA ALA A 100 -3.59 -3.60 -12.42
C ALA A 100 -3.25 -4.13 -11.03
N LYS A 101 -3.06 -5.44 -10.91
CA LYS A 101 -2.85 -6.13 -9.63
C LYS A 101 -1.42 -6.63 -9.44
N ALA A 102 -1.00 -6.75 -8.19
CA ALA A 102 0.15 -7.55 -7.79
C ALA A 102 -0.12 -8.29 -6.47
N ASP A 103 0.40 -9.52 -6.39
CA ASP A 103 0.11 -10.44 -5.29
C ASP A 103 1.24 -10.48 -4.25
N PHE A 104 2.19 -9.54 -4.32
CA PHE A 104 3.34 -9.43 -3.42
C PHE A 104 3.59 -7.96 -3.02
N PRO A 105 4.14 -7.71 -1.81
CA PRO A 105 4.54 -6.37 -1.38
C PRO A 105 5.90 -5.98 -1.98
N GLY A 106 6.30 -4.72 -1.82
CA GLY A 106 7.62 -4.25 -2.22
C GLY A 106 7.60 -2.91 -2.95
N GLN A 107 8.74 -2.57 -3.55
CA GLN A 107 8.87 -1.41 -4.42
C GLN A 107 8.37 -1.78 -5.81
N PHE A 108 7.59 -0.89 -6.41
CA PHE A 108 7.11 -1.01 -7.77
C PHE A 108 7.43 0.26 -8.53
N CYS A 109 8.12 0.13 -9.66
CA CYS A 109 8.24 1.15 -10.68
C CYS A 109 7.33 0.80 -11.85
N ILE A 110 6.33 1.65 -12.07
CA ILE A 110 5.21 1.37 -12.96
C ILE A 110 5.23 2.40 -14.11
N PRO A 111 5.30 1.96 -15.37
CA PRO A 111 5.24 2.85 -16.52
C PRO A 111 3.91 3.62 -16.56
N LEU A 112 4.00 4.91 -16.87
CA LEU A 112 2.87 5.82 -17.06
C LEU A 112 3.11 6.63 -18.32
N ASP A 113 2.41 6.24 -19.40
CA ASP A 113 2.40 6.97 -20.66
C ASP A 113 1.16 7.86 -20.72
N LEU A 114 1.37 9.18 -20.81
CA LEU A 114 0.30 10.17 -20.87
C LEU A 114 -0.04 10.57 -22.31
N SER A 115 0.82 10.24 -23.27
CA SER A 115 0.73 10.68 -24.67
C SER A 115 -0.49 10.15 -25.41
N ASN A 116 -1.04 9.01 -24.99
CA ASN A 116 -2.15 8.32 -25.67
C ASN A 116 -3.41 8.17 -24.80
N THR A 117 -3.58 9.04 -23.80
CA THR A 117 -4.71 8.94 -22.84
C THR A 117 -6.05 9.40 -23.40
N ASN A 118 -6.07 10.18 -24.50
CA ASN A 118 -7.25 10.87 -25.02
C ASN A 118 -7.94 11.81 -24.00
N ILE A 119 -7.21 12.23 -22.97
CA ILE A 119 -7.71 13.15 -21.93
C ILE A 119 -7.44 14.59 -22.39
N THR A 120 -8.49 15.39 -22.52
CA THR A 120 -8.37 16.79 -22.94
C THR A 120 -7.55 17.58 -21.92
N GLY A 121 -6.55 18.32 -22.37
CA GLY A 121 -5.68 19.14 -21.51
C GLY A 121 -4.33 18.50 -21.17
N VAL A 122 -4.16 17.20 -21.43
CA VAL A 122 -2.85 16.53 -21.34
C VAL A 122 -2.01 16.91 -22.55
N ARG A 123 -1.11 17.88 -22.38
CA ARG A 123 -0.22 18.41 -23.42
C ARG A 123 1.03 19.04 -22.81
N ASP A 124 2.01 19.37 -23.65
CA ASP A 124 3.23 20.09 -23.24
C ASP A 124 2.89 21.39 -22.49
N GLY A 125 3.63 21.65 -21.41
CA GLY A 125 3.47 22.80 -20.53
C GLY A 125 2.24 22.78 -19.61
N ALA A 126 1.36 21.77 -19.71
CA ALA A 126 0.18 21.70 -18.87
C ALA A 126 0.52 21.35 -17.42
N ASN A 127 -0.10 22.05 -16.48
CA ASN A 127 -0.15 21.62 -15.09
C ASN A 127 -1.25 20.58 -14.94
N VAL A 128 -0.92 19.45 -14.32
CA VAL A 128 -1.86 18.37 -14.02
C VAL A 128 -1.61 17.86 -12.61
N THR A 129 -2.57 17.13 -12.07
CA THR A 129 -2.37 16.34 -10.85
C THR A 129 -2.67 14.89 -11.19
N ILE A 130 -1.77 13.97 -10.84
CA ILE A 130 -2.08 12.54 -10.87
C ILE A 130 -2.47 12.09 -9.46
N GLN A 131 -3.51 11.26 -9.37
CA GLN A 131 -3.92 10.59 -8.14
C GLN A 131 -3.74 9.10 -8.31
N ILE A 132 -2.88 8.52 -7.50
CA ILE A 132 -2.62 7.09 -7.48
C ILE A 132 -3.65 6.52 -6.50
N ALA A 133 -4.52 5.66 -7.02
CA ALA A 133 -5.53 4.96 -6.23
C ALA A 133 -5.08 3.51 -6.04
N VAL A 134 -5.05 3.05 -4.80
CA VAL A 134 -4.67 1.69 -4.41
C VAL A 134 -5.81 1.05 -3.63
N THR A 135 -6.04 -0.25 -3.81
CA THR A 135 -6.96 -1.02 -2.96
C THR A 135 -6.41 -2.42 -2.65
N GLY A 136 -6.57 -2.85 -1.40
CA GLY A 136 -6.34 -4.23 -0.94
C GLY A 136 -7.62 -5.02 -0.66
N GLY A 137 -8.79 -4.48 -1.02
CA GLY A 137 -10.10 -5.11 -0.79
C GLY A 137 -10.92 -4.56 0.38
N ASP A 138 -10.39 -3.62 1.15
CA ASP A 138 -11.02 -3.03 2.34
C ASP A 138 -11.23 -1.51 2.25
N GLY A 139 -11.08 -0.96 1.05
CA GLY A 139 -11.20 0.47 0.77
C GLY A 139 -10.21 0.91 -0.30
N ASN A 140 -10.32 2.17 -0.70
CA ASN A 140 -9.35 2.79 -1.60
C ASN A 140 -8.50 3.77 -0.80
N LEU A 141 -7.22 3.83 -1.17
CA LEU A 141 -6.20 4.68 -0.60
C LEU A 141 -5.63 5.56 -1.71
N TYR A 142 -5.27 6.80 -1.37
CA TYR A 142 -4.98 7.83 -2.35
C TYR A 142 -3.75 8.65 -1.95
N GLN A 143 -2.85 8.84 -2.90
CA GLN A 143 -1.78 9.84 -2.83
C GLN A 143 -1.71 10.56 -4.17
N CYS A 144 -1.37 11.84 -4.13
CA CYS A 144 -1.30 12.68 -5.33
C CYS A 144 0.10 13.22 -5.56
N ALA A 145 0.42 13.46 -6.82
CA ALA A 145 1.57 14.26 -7.23
C ALA A 145 1.13 15.34 -8.21
N ASP A 146 1.61 16.55 -8.00
CA ASP A 146 1.35 17.71 -8.85
C ASP A 146 2.48 17.85 -9.87
N LEU A 147 2.11 17.89 -11.15
CA LEU A 147 3.06 17.79 -12.26
C LEU A 147 2.94 18.98 -13.21
N THR A 148 4.05 19.27 -13.89
CA THR A 148 4.07 20.08 -15.11
C THR A 148 4.58 19.20 -16.25
N LEU A 149 3.76 19.01 -17.28
CA LEU A 149 4.05 18.12 -18.38
C LEU A 149 5.05 18.75 -19.34
N ALA A 150 5.97 17.94 -19.86
CA ALA A 150 6.97 18.36 -20.82
C ALA A 150 7.20 17.27 -21.87
N GLU A 151 7.07 17.60 -23.16
CA GLU A 151 7.22 16.64 -24.25
C GLU A 151 8.64 16.08 -24.36
N ASN A 152 9.63 16.94 -24.14
CA ASN A 152 11.05 16.61 -24.30
C ASN A 152 11.80 16.42 -22.97
N PHE A 153 11.09 16.03 -21.90
CA PHE A 153 11.73 15.78 -20.63
C PHE A 153 12.35 14.38 -20.57
N THR A 154 13.63 14.33 -20.17
CA THR A 154 14.36 13.10 -19.91
C THR A 154 14.74 13.02 -18.45
N PHE A 155 14.44 11.91 -17.80
CA PHE A 155 14.91 11.68 -16.44
C PHE A 155 16.43 11.67 -16.37
N THR A 156 16.97 12.15 -15.24
CA THR A 156 18.39 11.97 -14.95
C THR A 156 18.70 10.49 -14.79
N GLN A 157 19.95 10.10 -15.05
CA GLN A 157 20.37 8.70 -14.85
C GLN A 157 20.09 8.23 -13.41
N ALA A 158 20.41 9.07 -12.43
CA ALA A 158 20.16 8.75 -11.02
C ALA A 158 18.68 8.47 -10.74
N LEU A 159 17.76 9.22 -11.35
CA LEU A 159 16.33 8.99 -11.19
C LEU A 159 15.88 7.70 -11.88
N ASN A 160 16.38 7.42 -13.10
CA ASN A 160 16.14 6.15 -13.79
C ASN A 160 16.63 4.95 -12.97
N ASP A 161 17.80 5.06 -12.33
CA ASP A 161 18.38 3.98 -11.51
C ASP A 161 17.51 3.64 -10.28
N THR A 162 16.65 4.58 -9.84
CA THR A 162 15.70 4.31 -8.75
C THR A 162 14.47 3.52 -9.18
N CYS A 163 14.19 3.46 -10.48
CA CYS A 163 13.04 2.76 -11.04
C CYS A 163 13.29 1.24 -11.04
N THR A 164 13.01 0.60 -9.92
CA THR A 164 13.19 -0.84 -9.72
C THR A 164 11.92 -1.49 -9.21
N ASN A 165 11.74 -2.77 -9.55
CA ASN A 165 10.66 -3.61 -9.06
C ASN A 165 11.24 -4.65 -8.10
N THR A 166 10.63 -4.82 -6.93
CA THR A 166 10.82 -6.02 -6.12
C THR A 166 10.31 -7.22 -6.91
N THR A 167 11.07 -8.32 -6.92
CA THR A 167 10.62 -9.58 -7.50
C THR A 167 10.01 -10.46 -6.43
N ALA A 168 8.98 -11.23 -6.78
CA ALA A 168 8.40 -12.20 -5.87
C ALA A 168 9.44 -13.26 -5.50
N SER A 169 9.86 -13.28 -4.23
CA SER A 169 10.63 -14.41 -3.70
C SER A 169 9.71 -15.61 -3.57
N THR A 170 9.86 -16.61 -4.45
CA THR A 170 9.28 -17.93 -4.23
C THR A 170 10.03 -18.59 -3.07
N THR A 171 9.62 -18.33 -1.84
CA THR A 171 9.99 -19.20 -0.72
C THR A 171 9.25 -20.51 -0.93
N SER A 172 9.86 -21.46 -1.64
CA SER A 172 9.48 -22.86 -1.58
C SER A 172 9.63 -23.29 -0.13
N THR A 173 8.51 -23.45 0.57
CA THR A 173 8.48 -24.13 1.86
C THR A 173 8.98 -25.55 1.65
N ALA A 174 10.29 -25.77 1.87
CA ALA A 174 10.82 -27.11 2.01
C ALA A 174 10.13 -27.72 3.24
N GLY A 175 9.24 -28.68 2.99
CA GLY A 175 8.55 -29.41 4.04
C GLY A 175 9.54 -29.89 5.08
N SER A 176 9.33 -29.51 6.34
CA SER A 176 10.14 -29.97 7.45
C SER A 176 9.94 -31.47 7.61
N THR A 177 10.80 -32.28 6.99
CA THR A 177 10.97 -33.69 7.36
C THR A 177 11.52 -33.73 8.77
N SER A 178 10.68 -34.14 9.72
CA SER A 178 11.08 -34.48 11.09
C SER A 178 12.20 -35.52 11.05
N PRO A 179 13.32 -35.36 11.78
CA PRO A 179 14.26 -36.45 11.96
C PRO A 179 13.69 -37.43 12.99
N THR A 180 13.34 -38.62 12.52
CA THR A 180 13.28 -39.84 13.34
C THR A 180 14.67 -40.13 13.89
N SER A 181 14.83 -40.19 15.21
CA SER A 181 16.01 -40.77 15.85
C SER A 181 15.58 -41.69 16.98
N GLY A 182 15.63 -42.99 16.70
CA GLY A 182 15.48 -44.07 17.68
C GLY A 182 16.84 -44.47 18.25
N SER A 183 16.91 -44.41 19.57
CA SER A 183 17.59 -45.30 20.53
C SER A 183 19.11 -45.57 20.43
N GLY A 184 19.83 -45.04 21.43
CA GLY A 184 21.09 -45.58 21.96
C GLY A 184 21.26 -45.15 23.42
N ALA A 185 21.13 -46.10 24.35
CA ALA A 185 20.93 -45.88 25.78
C ALA A 185 22.20 -45.46 26.57
N SER A 186 22.01 -44.66 27.63
CA SER A 186 22.64 -44.90 28.95
C SER A 186 22.01 -44.05 30.07
N ARG A 187 21.29 -44.77 30.94
CA ARG A 187 21.11 -44.65 32.41
C ARG A 187 21.22 -43.25 33.05
N VAL A 188 20.10 -42.72 33.53
CA VAL A 188 20.04 -42.00 34.82
C VAL A 188 18.80 -42.44 35.60
N THR A 189 19.06 -42.70 36.88
CA THR A 189 18.23 -43.30 37.91
C THR A 189 17.00 -42.44 38.27
N SER A 190 15.91 -43.14 38.57
CA SER A 190 14.62 -42.67 39.09
C SER A 190 14.70 -41.78 40.33
N LEU A 191 13.84 -40.76 40.41
CA LEU A 191 13.14 -40.33 41.63
C LEU A 191 11.78 -39.73 41.23
N GLN A 192 10.71 -40.35 41.71
CA GLN A 192 9.34 -39.84 41.66
C GLN A 192 9.06 -38.93 42.87
N LEU A 193 8.24 -37.90 42.70
CA LEU A 193 7.20 -37.43 43.63
C LEU A 193 6.37 -36.34 42.91
N SER A 194 5.10 -36.58 42.59
CA SER A 194 3.90 -36.24 43.37
C SER A 194 3.50 -34.76 43.31
N GLY A 195 2.35 -34.51 42.67
CA GLY A 195 1.33 -33.49 42.95
C GLY A 195 1.76 -32.04 43.23
N TYR A 196 1.22 -31.09 42.46
CA TYR A 196 0.13 -30.21 42.91
C TYR A 196 -0.19 -29.18 41.82
N VAL A 197 -1.49 -29.08 41.51
CA VAL A 197 -2.10 -27.97 40.79
C VAL A 197 -1.98 -26.72 41.66
N VAL A 198 -1.45 -25.63 41.10
CA VAL A 198 -1.58 -24.29 41.67
C VAL A 198 -1.95 -23.31 40.55
N LEU A 199 -3.23 -22.92 40.55
CA LEU A 199 -3.77 -21.75 39.87
C LEU A 199 -3.26 -20.50 40.59
N LEU A 200 -2.64 -19.56 39.89
CA LEU A 200 -2.56 -18.16 40.33
C LEU A 200 -2.94 -17.21 39.19
N SER A 201 -4.10 -16.59 39.38
CA SER A 201 -4.55 -15.36 38.74
C SER A 201 -3.78 -14.16 39.31
N ALA A 202 -3.33 -13.25 38.46
CA ALA A 202 -2.96 -11.89 38.88
C ALA A 202 -3.47 -10.87 37.86
N LEU A 203 -4.32 -9.97 38.36
CA LEU A 203 -4.79 -8.74 37.72
C LEU A 203 -3.62 -7.76 37.54
N GLY A 204 -3.62 -7.03 36.43
CA GLY A 204 -2.84 -5.80 36.25
C GLY A 204 -3.71 -4.75 35.57
N ALA A 205 -4.15 -3.77 36.37
CA ALA A 205 -5.03 -2.67 35.97
C ALA A 205 -4.25 -1.52 35.29
N ALA A 206 -5.00 -0.80 34.46
CA ALA A 206 -4.81 0.50 33.83
C ALA A 206 -3.75 1.47 34.38
N MET A 207 -3.15 2.24 33.46
CA MET A 207 -2.89 3.66 33.69
C MET A 207 -3.15 4.45 32.40
N MET A 208 -4.19 5.30 32.46
CA MET A 208 -4.40 6.42 31.54
C MET A 208 -3.57 7.60 32.02
N LEU A 209 -2.94 8.29 31.08
CA LEU A 209 -2.73 9.74 31.03
C LEU A 209 -2.67 10.14 29.56
#